data_AF-A0A842TNH5-F1
#
_entry.id   AF-A0A842TNH5-F1
#
_cell.length_a   1.000
_cell.length_b   1.000
_cell.length_c   1.000
_cell.angle_alpha   90.00
_cell.angle_beta   90.00
_cell.angle_gamma   90.00
#
_symmetry.space_group_name_H-M   'P 1'
#
loop_
_entity.id
_entity.type
_entity.pdbx_description
1 polymer ?
#
loop_
_entity_poly.entity_id
_entity_poly.type
_entity_poly.pdbx_seq_one_letter_code
_entity_poly.pdbx_strand_id
1 'polypeptide(L)'
;WDINAIHTAYPDFLSNKVRSQIFQDNNPFVSKIFQRVGSSKERKDVVEGGPCIVLATSGMLVGGASVEYLREFADNDKNSIIFVCYQGVGSLGRKIQDGLEKTKMSVDGKEEHVEINLDVHTIRGFTAHSGRNELINYFNNIRPKPKRVLVNHGEVSKCLDLASAIYKLKRVETNVPRNLETERLR
;
A
#
# COMPACT_ATOMS: atom_id res chain seq x y z
N TRP A 1 -5.81 -6.24 12.95
CA TRP A 1 -5.82 -7.25 14.03
C TRP A 1 -6.35 -8.59 13.52
N ASP A 2 -7.59 -8.66 13.04
CA ASP A 2 -8.20 -9.94 12.61
C ASP A 2 -7.45 -10.62 11.46
N ILE A 3 -6.87 -9.85 10.55
CA ILE A 3 -5.99 -10.38 9.49
C ILE A 3 -4.75 -11.10 10.06
N ASN A 4 -4.19 -10.65 11.19
CA ASN A 4 -3.04 -11.32 11.82
C ASN A 4 -3.44 -12.70 12.35
N ALA A 5 -4.67 -12.86 12.83
CA ALA A 5 -5.19 -14.16 13.24
C ALA A 5 -5.19 -15.14 12.05
N ILE A 6 -5.60 -14.68 10.86
CA ILE A 6 -5.52 -15.47 9.62
C ILE A 6 -4.06 -15.84 9.29
N HIS A 7 -3.12 -14.89 9.36
CA HIS A 7 -1.69 -15.18 9.08
C HIS A 7 -1.14 -16.25 10.04
N THR A 8 -1.49 -16.18 11.31
CA THR A 8 -1.04 -17.15 12.32
C THR A 8 -1.70 -18.53 12.18
N ALA A 9 -2.91 -18.61 11.61
CA ALA A 9 -3.58 -19.86 11.27
C ALA A 9 -2.99 -20.58 10.04
N TYR A 10 -2.27 -19.85 9.18
CA TYR A 10 -1.66 -20.38 7.94
C TYR A 10 -0.15 -20.11 7.87
N PRO A 11 0.65 -20.59 8.84
CA PRO A 11 2.06 -20.26 8.93
C PRO A 11 2.91 -20.82 7.77
N ASP A 12 2.42 -21.84 7.05
CA ASP A 12 3.10 -22.42 5.90
C ASP A 12 3.20 -21.48 4.69
N PHE A 13 2.39 -20.43 4.64
CA PHE A 13 2.47 -19.40 3.62
C PHE A 13 3.41 -18.25 4.00
N LEU A 14 3.99 -18.28 5.20
CA LEU A 14 4.95 -17.28 5.67
C LEU A 14 6.38 -17.69 5.33
N SER A 15 7.29 -16.72 5.34
CA SER A 15 8.72 -17.01 5.21
C SER A 15 9.18 -18.01 6.27
N ASN A 16 10.17 -18.85 5.93
CA ASN A 16 10.74 -19.83 6.86
C ASN A 16 11.11 -19.22 8.22
N LYS A 17 11.67 -18.01 8.21
CA LYS A 17 12.04 -17.28 9.44
C LYS A 17 10.83 -17.01 10.34
N VAL A 18 9.77 -16.40 9.79
CA VAL A 18 8.58 -16.04 10.57
C VAL A 18 7.82 -17.30 11.00
N ARG A 19 7.74 -18.30 10.11
CA ARG A 19 7.15 -19.59 10.43
C ARG A 19 7.86 -20.26 11.62
N SER A 20 9.20 -20.31 11.61
CA SER A 20 9.98 -20.84 12.73
C SER A 20 9.76 -20.06 14.03
N GLN A 21 9.69 -18.73 13.96
CA GLN A 21 9.39 -17.89 15.14
C GLN A 21 8.02 -18.22 15.75
N ILE A 22 6.99 -18.41 14.91
CA ILE A 22 5.65 -18.78 15.39
C ILE A 22 5.67 -20.15 16.07
N PHE A 23 6.34 -21.15 15.51
CA PHE A 23 6.44 -22.48 16.12
C PHE A 23 7.30 -22.55 17.39
N GLN A 24 8.12 -21.52 17.65
CA GLN A 24 8.94 -21.40 18.85
C GLN A 24 8.29 -20.50 19.92
N ASP A 25 6.98 -20.27 19.84
CA ASP A 25 6.22 -19.38 20.71
C ASP A 25 6.76 -17.92 20.77
N ASN A 26 7.53 -17.51 19.77
CA ASN A 26 8.04 -16.15 19.59
C ASN A 26 7.29 -15.43 18.46
N ASN A 27 5.97 -15.48 18.51
CA ASN A 27 5.11 -14.96 17.45
C ASN A 27 5.11 -13.41 17.44
N PRO A 28 5.60 -12.76 16.37
CA PRO A 28 5.72 -11.30 16.33
C PRO A 28 4.35 -10.59 16.32
N PHE A 29 3.28 -11.28 15.89
CA PHE A 29 1.96 -10.68 15.73
C PHE A 29 1.16 -10.54 17.04
N VAL A 30 1.61 -11.19 18.13
CA VAL A 30 0.94 -11.16 19.45
C VAL A 30 1.70 -10.30 20.48
N SER A 31 2.69 -9.52 20.02
CA SER A 31 3.44 -8.62 20.88
C SER A 31 2.51 -7.63 21.60
N LYS A 32 2.74 -7.44 22.91
CA LYS A 32 1.95 -6.54 23.77
C LYS A 32 2.04 -5.06 23.37
N ILE A 33 2.99 -4.71 22.50
CA ILE A 33 3.11 -3.34 21.96
C ILE A 33 1.95 -2.97 21.04
N PHE A 34 1.28 -3.97 20.45
CA PHE A 34 0.14 -3.74 19.57
C PHE A 34 -1.14 -3.70 20.39
N GLN A 35 -1.89 -2.61 20.24
CA GLN A 35 -3.22 -2.46 20.83
C GLN A 35 -4.27 -2.46 19.73
N ARG A 36 -5.28 -3.31 19.86
CA ARG A 36 -6.41 -3.35 18.92
C ARG A 36 -7.34 -2.18 19.22
N VAL A 37 -7.69 -1.43 18.19
CA VAL A 37 -8.75 -0.41 18.23
C VAL A 37 -9.89 -0.89 17.34
N GLY A 38 -11.06 -1.16 17.93
CA GLY A 38 -12.22 -1.71 17.23
C GLY A 38 -13.43 -0.78 17.25
N SER A 39 -13.65 -0.07 18.35
CA SER A 39 -14.82 0.77 18.57
C SER A 39 -14.55 2.26 18.34
N SER A 40 -15.60 3.04 18.08
CA SER A 40 -15.49 4.51 17.97
C SER A 40 -15.01 5.15 19.27
N LYS A 41 -15.37 4.58 20.43
CA LYS A 41 -14.89 5.05 21.73
C LYS A 41 -13.37 4.90 21.85
N GLU A 42 -12.85 3.72 21.54
CA GLU A 42 -11.39 3.48 21.57
C GLU A 42 -10.63 4.37 20.57
N ARG A 43 -11.20 4.68 19.39
CA ARG A 43 -10.60 5.64 18.46
C ARG A 43 -10.53 7.04 19.07
N LYS A 44 -11.60 7.47 19.73
CA LYS A 44 -11.63 8.75 20.44
C LYS A 44 -10.57 8.80 21.54
N ASP A 45 -10.43 7.71 22.31
CA ASP A 45 -9.39 7.59 23.35
C ASP A 45 -7.96 7.69 22.74
N VAL A 46 -7.75 7.20 21.52
CA VAL A 46 -6.47 7.35 20.79
C VAL A 46 -6.27 8.80 20.33
N VAL A 47 -7.31 9.46 19.83
CA VAL A 47 -7.24 10.84 19.34
C VAL A 47 -7.00 11.84 20.47
N GLU A 48 -7.70 11.68 21.59
CA GLU A 48 -7.57 12.53 22.78
C GLU A 48 -6.38 12.12 23.68
N GLY A 49 -5.73 11.02 23.32
CA GLY A 49 -4.61 10.45 24.06
C GLY A 49 -3.28 11.20 23.85
N GLY A 50 -2.20 10.57 24.30
CA GLY A 50 -0.84 11.07 24.11
C GLY A 50 -0.20 10.62 22.79
N PRO A 51 1.07 11.01 22.55
CA PRO A 51 1.83 10.60 21.37
C PRO A 51 1.85 9.07 21.20
N CYS A 52 1.47 8.60 20.01
CA CYS A 52 1.42 7.18 19.68
C CYS A 52 1.68 6.93 18.18
N ILE A 53 1.75 5.66 17.78
CA ILE A 53 1.79 5.24 16.38
C ILE A 53 0.46 4.59 16.02
N VAL A 54 -0.22 5.16 15.03
CA VAL A 54 -1.50 4.63 14.55
C VAL A 54 -1.30 3.93 13.20
N LEU A 55 -1.62 2.64 13.15
CA LEU A 55 -1.72 1.86 11.92
C LEU A 55 -3.20 1.64 11.59
N ALA A 56 -3.72 2.35 10.59
CA ALA A 56 -5.13 2.34 10.25
C ALA A 56 -5.38 2.02 8.77
N THR A 57 -6.53 1.39 8.50
CA THR A 57 -6.99 1.07 7.15
C THR A 57 -7.92 2.16 6.61
N SER A 58 -7.94 2.46 5.31
CA SER A 58 -7.18 1.85 4.21
C SER A 58 -5.90 2.62 3.85
N GLY A 59 -4.91 1.93 3.28
CA GLY A 59 -3.58 2.50 3.00
C GLY A 59 -3.52 3.60 1.93
N MET A 60 -4.63 3.92 1.27
CA MET A 60 -4.71 5.00 0.27
C MET A 60 -5.65 6.14 0.66
N LEU A 61 -6.16 6.15 1.90
CA LEU A 61 -7.11 7.14 2.41
C LEU A 61 -8.39 7.25 1.56
N VAL A 62 -8.87 6.12 1.01
CA VAL A 62 -10.12 6.07 0.24
C VAL A 62 -11.33 5.94 1.19
N GLY A 63 -11.11 5.45 2.40
CA GLY A 63 -12.13 5.27 3.43
C GLY A 63 -11.61 4.49 4.63
N GLY A 64 -12.51 4.26 5.59
CA GLY A 64 -12.21 3.57 6.85
C GLY A 64 -11.50 4.47 7.88
N ALA A 65 -11.03 3.85 8.96
CA ALA A 65 -10.43 4.54 10.11
C ALA A 65 -9.26 5.48 9.75
N SER A 66 -8.48 5.18 8.70
CA SER A 66 -7.38 6.04 8.25
C SER A 66 -7.82 7.45 7.87
N VAL A 67 -9.03 7.60 7.30
CA VAL A 67 -9.58 8.90 6.91
C VAL A 67 -10.07 9.65 8.14
N GLU A 68 -10.65 8.93 9.11
CA GLU A 68 -11.05 9.49 10.40
C GLU A 68 -9.84 10.03 11.19
N TYR A 69 -8.78 9.25 11.30
CA TYR A 69 -7.53 9.71 11.94
C TYR A 69 -6.88 10.87 11.18
N LEU A 70 -6.88 10.84 9.85
CA LEU A 70 -6.37 11.98 9.08
C LEU A 70 -7.18 13.24 9.42
N ARG A 71 -8.51 13.17 9.43
CA ARG A 71 -9.36 14.32 9.78
C ARG A 71 -9.02 14.91 11.14
N GLU A 72 -8.83 14.05 12.14
CA GLU A 72 -8.53 14.47 13.52
C GLU A 72 -7.09 14.96 13.71
N PHE A 73 -6.13 14.44 12.94
CA PHE A 73 -4.71 14.72 13.13
C PHE A 73 -4.10 15.71 12.15
N ALA A 74 -4.76 15.99 11.02
CA ALA A 74 -4.16 16.72 9.91
C ALA A 74 -3.78 18.17 10.22
N ASP A 75 -4.53 18.85 11.09
CA ASP A 75 -4.32 20.28 11.39
C ASP A 75 -3.21 20.54 12.43
N ASN A 76 -2.59 19.49 12.96
CA ASN A 76 -1.55 19.62 13.99
C ASN A 76 -0.16 19.36 13.40
N ASP A 77 0.68 20.39 13.39
CA ASP A 77 2.05 20.39 12.86
C ASP A 77 3.03 19.48 13.63
N LYS A 78 2.66 19.00 14.83
CA LYS A 78 3.44 18.02 15.59
C LYS A 78 3.20 16.58 15.15
N ASN A 79 2.17 16.36 14.32
CA ASN A 79 1.84 15.05 13.79
C ASN A 79 2.56 14.80 12.47
N SER A 80 2.62 13.53 12.08
CA SER A 80 3.11 13.16 10.75
C SER A 80 2.29 12.02 10.17
N ILE A 81 2.12 12.01 8.85
CA ILE A 81 1.62 10.87 8.09
C ILE A 81 2.76 10.22 7.30
N ILE A 82 2.82 8.89 7.34
CA ILE A 82 3.86 8.13 6.64
C ILE A 82 3.21 7.18 5.64
N PHE A 83 3.39 7.46 4.35
CA PHE A 83 2.98 6.56 3.28
C PHE A 83 4.05 5.49 3.03
N VAL A 84 3.65 4.22 3.13
CA VAL A 84 4.53 3.05 2.94
C VAL A 84 4.15 2.18 1.74
N CYS A 85 3.01 2.46 1.12
CA CYS A 85 2.49 1.76 -0.05
C CYS A 85 2.21 2.72 -1.21
N TYR A 86 2.08 2.17 -2.41
CA TYR A 86 1.73 2.92 -3.61
C TYR A 86 0.40 3.67 -3.43
N GLN A 87 0.39 4.94 -3.82
CA GLN A 87 -0.79 5.79 -3.81
C GLN A 87 -1.34 5.93 -5.23
N GLY A 88 -2.51 5.33 -5.46
CA GLY A 88 -3.19 5.33 -6.76
C GLY A 88 -3.61 6.73 -7.20
N VAL A 89 -3.52 7.00 -8.50
CA VAL A 89 -3.96 8.27 -9.09
C VAL A 89 -5.43 8.53 -8.71
N GLY A 90 -5.69 9.73 -8.20
CA GLY A 90 -7.01 10.17 -7.77
C GLY A 90 -7.34 9.86 -6.29
N SER A 91 -6.57 9.03 -5.60
CA SER A 91 -6.77 8.79 -4.17
C SER A 91 -6.43 10.05 -3.35
N LEU A 92 -7.05 10.18 -2.18
CA LEU A 92 -6.72 11.27 -1.26
C LEU A 92 -5.25 11.19 -0.80
N GLY A 93 -4.76 9.97 -0.53
CA GLY A 93 -3.36 9.78 -0.15
C GLY A 93 -2.39 10.22 -1.24
N ARG A 94 -2.71 10.02 -2.52
CA ARG A 94 -1.89 10.53 -3.62
C ARG A 94 -1.88 12.06 -3.65
N LYS A 95 -3.04 12.70 -3.48
CA LYS A 95 -3.14 14.17 -3.48
C LYS A 95 -2.33 14.79 -2.33
N ILE A 96 -2.42 14.22 -1.13
CA ILE A 96 -1.64 14.67 0.04
C ILE A 96 -0.14 14.46 -0.21
N GLN A 97 0.24 13.31 -0.72
CA GLN A 97 1.63 13.02 -1.09
C GLN A 97 2.18 14.01 -2.14
N ASP A 98 1.32 14.49 -3.04
CA ASP A 98 1.64 15.48 -4.07
C ASP A 98 1.53 16.94 -3.56
N GLY A 99 1.29 17.16 -2.26
CA GLY A 99 1.31 18.49 -1.62
C GLY A 99 -0.05 19.16 -1.44
N LEU A 100 -1.14 18.40 -1.35
CA LEU A 100 -2.47 18.96 -1.04
C LEU A 100 -2.49 19.56 0.37
N GLU A 101 -2.66 20.87 0.47
CA GLU A 101 -2.70 21.61 1.75
C GLU A 101 -4.09 21.61 2.40
N LYS A 102 -5.16 21.43 1.61
CA LYS A 102 -6.53 21.47 2.12
C LYS A 102 -7.44 20.50 1.36
N THR A 103 -8.33 19.83 2.07
CA THR A 103 -9.31 18.92 1.47
C THR A 103 -10.69 19.10 2.07
N LYS A 104 -11.71 18.63 1.35
CA LYS A 104 -13.07 18.49 1.85
C LYS A 104 -13.32 17.03 2.20
N MET A 105 -13.89 16.79 3.36
CA MET A 105 -14.33 15.47 3.80
C MET A 105 -15.81 15.48 4.15
N SER A 106 -16.50 14.37 3.90
CA SER A 106 -17.91 14.23 4.29
C SER A 106 -17.98 13.46 5.62
N VAL A 107 -18.58 14.06 6.64
CA VAL A 107 -18.76 13.50 7.98
C VAL A 107 -20.22 13.60 8.35
N ASP A 108 -20.87 12.47 8.60
CA ASP A 108 -22.30 12.40 8.96
C ASP A 108 -23.22 13.20 8.00
N GLY A 109 -22.88 13.20 6.70
CA GLY A 109 -23.62 13.91 5.66
C GLY A 109 -23.33 15.41 5.55
N LYS A 110 -22.38 15.95 6.32
CA LYS A 110 -21.93 17.35 6.25
C LYS A 110 -20.55 17.44 5.61
N GLU A 111 -20.30 18.50 4.84
CA GLU A 111 -18.96 18.80 4.35
C GLU A 111 -18.16 19.52 5.45
N GLU A 112 -16.98 19.00 5.74
CA GLU A 112 -15.98 19.58 6.62
C GLU A 112 -14.72 19.92 5.81
N HIS A 113 -14.10 21.05 6.12
CA HIS A 113 -12.82 21.45 5.56
C HIS A 113 -11.70 21.04 6.50
N VAL A 114 -10.73 20.30 5.98
CA VAL A 114 -9.57 19.80 6.73
C VAL A 114 -8.30 20.41 6.15
N GLU A 115 -7.56 21.13 6.98
CA GLU A 115 -6.22 21.63 6.67
C GLU A 115 -5.19 20.52 6.90
N ILE A 116 -4.18 20.43 6.03
CA ILE A 116 -3.11 19.44 6.08
C ILE A 116 -1.83 20.15 6.52
N ASN A 117 -1.70 20.36 7.82
CA ASN A 117 -0.55 20.99 8.49
C ASN A 117 0.44 19.96 9.07
N LEU A 118 0.06 18.68 9.18
CA LEU A 118 0.96 17.61 9.59
C LEU A 118 2.09 17.35 8.59
N ASP A 119 3.20 16.80 9.06
CA ASP A 119 4.32 16.45 8.20
C ASP A 119 4.01 15.24 7.31
N VAL A 120 4.28 15.35 6.01
CA VAL A 120 4.02 14.28 5.04
C VAL A 120 5.31 13.58 4.66
N HIS A 121 5.40 12.28 4.96
CA HIS A 121 6.54 11.45 4.60
C HIS A 121 6.16 10.28 3.69
N THR A 122 7.11 9.86 2.87
CA THR A 122 7.01 8.63 2.08
C THR A 122 8.24 7.78 2.32
N ILE A 123 8.05 6.58 2.87
CA ILE A 123 9.14 5.61 3.01
C ILE A 123 9.06 4.60 1.87
N ARG A 124 10.11 4.58 1.04
CA ARG A 124 10.26 3.60 -0.04
C ARG A 124 10.93 2.33 0.52
N GLY A 125 10.49 1.16 0.05
CA GLY A 125 11.08 -0.13 0.41
C GLY A 125 10.16 -1.08 1.21
N PHE A 126 9.02 -0.60 1.69
CA PHE A 126 7.99 -1.45 2.34
C PHE A 126 6.88 -1.92 1.39
N THR A 127 6.92 -1.50 0.13
CA THR A 127 5.95 -1.94 -0.88
C THR A 127 6.06 -3.44 -1.14
N ALA A 128 4.93 -4.11 -1.30
CA ALA A 128 4.87 -5.52 -1.73
C ALA A 128 5.13 -5.70 -3.23
N HIS A 129 5.26 -4.61 -4.00
CA HIS A 129 5.52 -4.66 -5.43
C HIS A 129 7.01 -4.67 -5.73
N SER A 130 7.43 -5.57 -6.61
CA SER A 130 8.77 -5.61 -7.16
C SER A 130 9.13 -4.29 -7.85
N GLY A 131 10.32 -3.76 -7.55
CA GLY A 131 10.89 -2.63 -8.26
C GLY A 131 11.31 -2.98 -9.69
N ARG A 132 11.68 -1.96 -10.48
CA ARG A 132 12.08 -2.13 -11.88
C ARG A 132 13.14 -3.22 -12.08
N ASN A 133 14.20 -3.19 -11.29
CA ASN A 133 15.30 -4.15 -11.41
C ASN A 133 14.87 -5.58 -11.05
N GLU A 134 13.98 -5.73 -10.08
CA GLU A 134 13.43 -7.03 -9.68
C GLU A 134 12.51 -7.59 -10.76
N LEU A 135 11.68 -6.76 -11.42
CA LEU A 135 10.85 -7.18 -12.56
C LEU A 135 11.70 -7.62 -13.76
N ILE A 136 12.77 -6.88 -14.08
CA ILE A 136 13.71 -7.27 -15.13
C ILE A 136 14.43 -8.56 -14.75
N ASN A 137 14.86 -8.70 -13.49
CA ASN A 137 15.50 -9.91 -13.01
C ASN A 137 14.55 -11.12 -13.04
N TYR A 138 13.29 -10.93 -12.66
CA TYR A 138 12.25 -11.95 -12.76
C TYR A 138 12.15 -12.45 -14.21
N PHE A 139 11.96 -11.54 -15.18
CA PHE A 139 11.95 -11.89 -16.61
C PHE A 139 13.23 -12.64 -17.06
N ASN A 140 14.40 -12.22 -16.59
CA ASN A 140 15.67 -12.87 -16.89
C ASN A 140 15.79 -14.29 -16.28
N ASN A 141 15.10 -14.57 -15.19
CA ASN A 141 15.15 -15.87 -14.52
C ASN A 141 14.00 -16.83 -14.88
N ILE A 142 12.92 -16.35 -15.50
CA ILE A 142 11.84 -17.23 -15.99
C ILE A 142 12.41 -18.33 -16.92
N ARG A 143 11.96 -19.57 -16.68
CA ARG A 143 12.22 -20.78 -17.48
C ARG A 143 10.91 -21.59 -17.61
N PRO A 144 10.55 -22.10 -18.81
CA PRO A 144 11.15 -21.80 -20.11
C PRO A 144 10.96 -20.32 -20.48
N LYS A 145 11.77 -19.81 -21.42
CA LYS A 145 11.66 -18.40 -21.82
C LYS A 145 10.31 -18.14 -22.50
N PRO A 146 9.58 -17.07 -22.11
CA PRO A 146 8.31 -16.74 -22.74
C PRO A 146 8.54 -16.27 -24.17
N LYS A 147 7.64 -16.67 -25.08
CA LYS A 147 7.63 -16.19 -26.47
C LYS A 147 7.03 -14.78 -26.60
N ARG A 148 6.11 -14.44 -25.69
CA ARG A 148 5.41 -13.16 -25.60
C ARG A 148 5.20 -12.77 -24.14
N VAL A 149 5.26 -11.47 -23.85
CA VAL A 149 5.00 -10.89 -22.53
C VAL A 149 3.91 -9.83 -22.63
N LEU A 150 2.85 -9.96 -21.84
CA LEU A 150 1.83 -8.93 -21.70
C LEU A 150 2.09 -8.16 -20.40
N VAL A 151 2.24 -6.84 -20.49
CA VAL A 151 2.48 -5.96 -19.33
C VAL A 151 1.19 -5.21 -18.99
N ASN A 152 0.78 -5.27 -17.73
CA ASN A 152 -0.45 -4.64 -17.22
C ASN A 152 -0.25 -4.16 -15.76
N HIS A 153 -1.35 -3.74 -15.12
CA HIS A 153 -1.39 -3.37 -13.69
C HIS A 153 -0.35 -2.31 -13.28
N GLY A 154 -0.25 -1.25 -14.08
CA GLY A 154 0.57 -0.08 -13.81
C GLY A 154 0.07 1.12 -14.59
N GLU A 155 0.59 2.31 -14.27
CA GLU A 155 0.36 3.50 -15.08
C GLU A 155 0.81 3.22 -16.54
N VAL A 156 0.04 3.72 -17.51
CA VAL A 156 0.25 3.42 -18.94
C VAL A 156 1.70 3.67 -19.37
N SER A 157 2.28 4.80 -18.94
CA SER A 157 3.67 5.15 -19.23
C SER A 157 4.68 4.16 -18.66
N LYS A 158 4.44 3.62 -17.46
CA LYS A 158 5.30 2.64 -16.79
C LYS A 158 5.20 1.27 -17.42
N CYS A 159 4.00 0.85 -17.84
CA CYS A 159 3.80 -0.39 -18.58
C CYS A 159 4.52 -0.35 -19.93
N LEU A 160 4.39 0.76 -20.68
CA LEU A 160 5.08 0.95 -21.96
C LEU A 160 6.61 0.96 -21.79
N ASP A 161 7.13 1.63 -20.76
CA ASP A 161 8.56 1.65 -20.44
C ASP A 161 9.09 0.25 -20.09
N LEU A 162 8.37 -0.51 -19.25
CA LEU A 162 8.76 -1.89 -18.91
C LEU A 162 8.73 -2.82 -20.13
N ALA A 163 7.67 -2.75 -20.95
CA ALA A 163 7.56 -3.51 -22.19
C ALA A 163 8.73 -3.19 -23.15
N SER A 164 9.00 -1.90 -23.37
CA SER A 164 10.13 -1.46 -24.20
C SER A 164 11.48 -1.98 -23.69
N ALA A 165 11.69 -1.96 -22.37
CA ALA A 165 12.91 -2.48 -21.75
C ALA A 165 13.06 -4.00 -21.98
N ILE A 166 12.00 -4.78 -21.76
CA ILE A 166 12.01 -6.23 -21.98
C ILE A 166 12.30 -6.57 -23.44
N TYR A 167 11.64 -5.88 -24.38
CA TYR A 167 11.86 -6.06 -25.82
C TYR A 167 13.31 -5.78 -26.21
N LYS A 168 13.89 -4.66 -25.74
CA LYS A 168 15.28 -4.29 -26.04
C LYS A 168 16.30 -5.31 -25.51
N LEU A 169 16.03 -5.91 -24.34
CA LEU A 169 16.95 -6.84 -23.69
C LEU A 169 17.04 -8.21 -24.38
N LYS A 170 15.92 -8.77 -24.83
CA LYS A 170 15.86 -10.17 -25.31
C LYS A 170 15.10 -10.36 -26.62
N ARG A 171 14.61 -9.29 -27.25
CA ARG A 171 13.81 -9.31 -28.48
C ARG A 171 12.57 -10.22 -28.38
N VAL A 172 12.06 -10.40 -27.17
CA VAL A 172 10.78 -11.09 -26.90
C VAL A 172 9.65 -10.13 -27.22
N GLU A 173 8.60 -10.61 -27.86
CA GLU A 173 7.41 -9.82 -28.16
C GLU A 173 6.78 -9.31 -26.85
N THR A 174 6.50 -8.01 -26.78
CA THR A 174 5.90 -7.37 -25.61
C THR A 174 4.70 -6.52 -26.01
N ASN A 175 3.59 -6.67 -25.31
CA ASN A 175 2.38 -5.89 -25.55
C ASN A 175 1.92 -5.26 -24.24
N VAL A 176 1.27 -4.10 -24.35
CA VAL A 176 0.59 -3.41 -23.23
C VAL A 176 -0.89 -3.27 -23.64
N PRO A 177 -1.71 -4.31 -23.41
CA PRO A 177 -3.11 -4.26 -23.82
C PRO A 177 -3.86 -3.17 -23.06
N ARG A 178 -4.74 -2.46 -23.76
CA ARG A 178 -5.70 -1.54 -23.14
C ARG A 178 -6.88 -2.33 -22.58
N ASN A 179 -7.62 -1.70 -21.68
CA ASN A 179 -8.91 -2.25 -21.25
C ASN A 179 -9.79 -2.50 -22.47
N LEU A 180 -10.42 -3.69 -22.51
CA LEU A 180 -11.26 -4.18 -23.62
C LEU A 180 -10.52 -4.59 -24.90
N GLU A 181 -9.19 -4.48 -24.97
CA GLU A 181 -8.44 -5.11 -26.06
C GLU A 181 -8.39 -6.64 -25.89
N THR A 182 -8.40 -7.36 -27.01
CA THR A 182 -8.33 -8.82 -27.03
C THR A 182 -7.09 -9.26 -27.79
N GLU A 183 -6.23 -10.02 -27.12
CA GLU A 183 -5.01 -10.58 -27.68
C GLU A 183 -5.19 -12.07 -27.96
N ARG A 184 -5.00 -12.49 -29.22
CA ARG A 184 -5.04 -13.90 -29.58
C ARG A 184 -3.69 -14.54 -29.32
N LEU A 185 -3.64 -15.50 -28.40
CA LEU A 185 -2.48 -16.35 -28.15
C LEU A 185 -2.53 -17.53 -29.14
N ARG A 186 -1.50 -17.68 -29.98
CA ARG A 186 -1.33 -18.82 -30.89
C ARG A 186 -0.01 -19.51 -30.58
#